data_AF-A0A2E4USZ9-F1
#
_entry.id   AF-A0A2E4USZ9-F1
#
_cell.length_a   1.000
_cell.length_b   1.000
_cell.length_c   1.000
_cell.angle_alpha   90.00
_cell.angle_beta   90.00
_cell.angle_gamma   90.00
#
_symmetry.space_group_name_H-M   'P 1'
#
loop_
_entity.id
_entity.type
_entity.pdbx_description
1 polymer ?
#
loop_
_entity_poly.entity_id
_entity_poly.type
_entity_poly.pdbx_seq_one_letter_code
_entity_poly.pdbx_strand_id
1 'polypeptide(L)'
;MSKRNEHRLPCKVSCAICGTLLADEGRQIWIAFPSTFGFSAVEVPIVFLPYCHTLYAERIMDVSDALPKWAGHKGRSTQIV
;
A
#
# COMPACT_ATOMS: atom_id res chain seq x y z
N MET A 1 -30.40 9.41 -6.21
CA MET A 1 -29.24 9.96 -6.93
C MET A 1 -28.20 8.86 -7.06
N SER A 2 -28.09 8.23 -8.23
CA SER A 2 -27.08 7.18 -8.48
C SER A 2 -25.72 7.85 -8.71
N LYS A 3 -24.81 7.77 -7.72
CA LYS A 3 -23.40 8.12 -7.93
C LYS A 3 -22.84 7.08 -8.91
N ARG A 4 -22.65 7.46 -10.17
CA ARG A 4 -21.79 6.68 -11.07
C ARG A 4 -20.42 6.59 -10.40
N ASN A 5 -19.93 5.38 -10.15
CA ASN A 5 -18.53 5.12 -9.82
C ASN A 5 -17.72 5.39 -11.10
N GLU A 6 -17.56 6.65 -11.44
CA GLU A 6 -16.71 7.07 -12.55
C GLU A 6 -15.26 6.81 -12.14
N HIS A 7 -14.57 5.99 -12.92
CA HIS A 7 -13.16 5.68 -12.71
C HIS A 7 -12.32 6.94 -12.99
N ARG A 8 -12.04 7.71 -11.94
CA ARG A 8 -11.29 8.97 -12.00
C ARG A 8 -10.07 8.89 -11.10
N LEU A 9 -8.89 8.90 -11.72
CA LEU A 9 -7.63 8.81 -10.99
C LEU A 9 -7.31 10.09 -10.20
N PRO A 10 -6.70 9.98 -9.00
CA PRO A 10 -6.44 8.74 -8.27
C PRO A 10 -7.73 8.16 -7.65
N CYS A 11 -7.88 6.84 -7.66
CA CYS A 11 -9.05 6.18 -7.07
C CYS A 11 -8.71 4.87 -6.35
N LYS A 12 -9.60 4.46 -5.44
CA LYS A 12 -9.57 3.14 -4.83
C LYS A 12 -10.25 2.14 -5.74
N VAL A 13 -9.57 1.03 -6.01
CA VAL A 13 -10.10 -0.09 -6.77
C VAL A 13 -10.70 -1.11 -5.80
N SER A 14 -11.96 -1.47 -6.01
CA SER A 14 -12.70 -2.40 -5.18
C SER A 14 -13.40 -3.48 -6.00
N CYS A 15 -13.56 -4.68 -5.42
CA CYS A 15 -14.36 -5.74 -6.03
C CYS A 15 -15.82 -5.30 -6.22
N ALA A 16 -16.37 -5.43 -7.42
CA ALA A 16 -17.74 -5.04 -7.73
C ALA A 16 -18.81 -5.90 -7.01
N ILE A 17 -18.44 -7.10 -6.56
CA ILE A 17 -19.36 -8.06 -5.93
C ILE A 17 -19.40 -7.84 -4.41
N CYS A 18 -18.24 -7.85 -3.74
CA CYS A 18 -18.17 -7.80 -2.28
C CYS A 18 -17.67 -6.46 -1.72
N GLY A 19 -17.17 -5.54 -2.55
CA GLY A 19 -16.66 -4.25 -2.12
C GLY A 19 -15.25 -4.26 -1.51
N THR A 20 -14.59 -5.43 -1.40
CA THR A 20 -13.21 -5.52 -0.88
C THR A 20 -12.26 -4.62 -1.66
N LEU A 21 -11.47 -3.81 -0.95
CA LEU A 21 -10.43 -2.97 -1.53
C LEU A 21 -9.26 -3.81 -2.04
N LEU A 22 -8.83 -3.55 -3.28
CA LEU A 22 -7.79 -4.31 -3.96
C LEU A 22 -6.51 -3.51 -4.16
N ALA A 23 -6.65 -2.23 -4.51
CA ALA A 23 -5.52 -1.36 -4.77
C ALA A 23 -5.91 0.11 -4.71
N ASP A 24 -4.89 0.97 -4.60
CA ASP A 24 -4.98 2.39 -4.91
C ASP A 24 -4.31 2.63 -6.27
N GLU A 25 -5.09 3.14 -7.22
CA GLU A 25 -4.62 3.49 -8.57
C GLU A 25 -4.37 5.00 -8.65
N GLY A 26 -3.11 5.37 -8.82
CA GLY A 26 -2.68 6.73 -9.13
C GLY A 26 -2.50 6.94 -10.64
N ARG A 27 -2.12 8.16 -11.04
CA ARG A 27 -1.96 8.50 -12.46
C ARG A 27 -0.81 7.78 -13.16
N GLN A 28 0.19 7.33 -12.38
CA GLN A 28 1.42 6.68 -12.87
C GLN A 28 1.89 5.61 -11.89
N ILE A 29 1.03 5.15 -10.98
CA ILE A 29 1.38 4.21 -9.92
C ILE A 29 0.19 3.33 -9.61
N TRP A 30 0.46 2.07 -9.32
CA TRP A 30 -0.53 1.11 -8.84
C TRP A 30 -0.02 0.51 -7.52
N ILE A 31 -0.78 0.65 -6.45
CA ILE A 31 -0.41 0.18 -5.11
C ILE A 31 -1.44 -0.86 -4.67
N ALA A 32 -1.13 -2.14 -4.87
CA ALA A 32 -2.00 -3.23 -4.45
C ALA A 32 -1.88 -3.52 -2.94
N PHE A 33 -2.97 -3.93 -2.31
CA PHE A 33 -2.95 -4.36 -0.91
C PHE A 33 -2.35 -5.77 -0.80
N PRO A 34 -1.26 -5.97 -0.03
CA PRO A 34 -0.55 -7.24 0.02
C PRO A 34 -1.41 -8.45 0.40
N SER A 35 -2.40 -8.26 1.27
CA SER A 35 -3.32 -9.31 1.72
C SER A 35 -4.23 -9.88 0.63
N THR A 36 -4.29 -9.23 -0.54
CA THR A 36 -5.12 -9.69 -1.66
C THR A 36 -4.41 -10.70 -2.58
N PHE A 37 -3.09 -10.87 -2.42
CA PHE A 37 -2.33 -11.86 -3.17
C PHE A 37 -2.41 -13.24 -2.51
N GLY A 38 -3.01 -14.21 -3.21
CA GLY A 38 -2.97 -15.61 -2.82
C GLY A 38 -1.72 -16.29 -3.38
N PHE A 39 -0.68 -16.44 -2.56
CA PHE A 39 0.49 -17.23 -2.92
C PHE A 39 0.20 -18.72 -2.69
N SER A 40 0.64 -19.58 -3.62
CA SER A 40 0.54 -21.04 -3.47
C SER A 40 1.54 -21.60 -2.46
N ALA A 41 2.61 -20.86 -2.19
CA ALA A 41 3.57 -21.18 -1.15
C ALA A 41 2.99 -20.85 0.23
N VAL A 42 3.45 -21.58 1.26
CA VAL A 42 3.09 -21.33 2.66
C VAL A 42 3.59 -19.95 3.13
N GLU A 43 4.64 -19.44 2.49
CA GLU A 43 5.29 -18.19 2.84
C GLU A 43 5.17 -17.15 1.71
N VAL A 44 5.20 -15.87 2.08
CA VAL A 44 5.24 -14.76 1.14
C VAL A 44 6.61 -14.75 0.43
N PRO A 45 6.66 -14.69 -0.91
CA PRO A 45 7.94 -14.64 -1.61
C PRO A 45 8.78 -13.45 -1.17
N ILE A 46 10.10 -13.64 -1.05
CA ILE A 46 11.04 -12.60 -0.57
C ILE A 46 10.92 -11.29 -1.37
N VAL A 47 10.65 -11.39 -2.68
CA VAL A 47 10.48 -10.23 -3.56
C VAL A 47 9.25 -9.37 -3.23
N PHE A 48 8.30 -9.90 -2.46
CA PHE A 48 7.12 -9.18 -1.97
C PHE A 48 7.32 -8.59 -0.56
N LEU A 49 8.45 -8.87 0.10
CA LEU A 49 8.73 -8.30 1.41
C LEU A 49 9.06 -6.80 1.29
N PRO A 50 8.63 -5.98 2.28
CA PRO A 50 8.98 -4.58 2.31
C PRO A 50 10.47 -4.40 2.55
N TYR A 51 11.04 -3.36 1.95
CA TYR A 51 12.44 -2.95 2.13
C TYR A 51 12.59 -1.68 2.97
N CYS A 52 11.50 -0.96 3.22
CA CYS A 52 11.45 0.22 4.09
C CYS A 52 10.00 0.62 4.39
N HIS A 53 9.82 1.51 5.36
CA HIS A 53 8.58 2.23 5.57
C HIS A 53 8.67 3.67 5.08
N THR A 54 7.63 4.13 4.40
CA THR A 54 7.45 5.54 4.01
C THR A 54 6.24 6.12 4.73
N LEU A 55 6.16 7.46 4.81
CA LEU A 55 5.10 8.18 5.53
C LEU A 55 5.01 7.77 7.01
N TYR A 56 6.16 7.43 7.62
CA TYR A 56 6.19 6.87 8.98
C TYR A 56 5.76 7.86 10.05
N ALA A 57 5.89 9.17 9.79
CA ALA A 57 5.47 10.20 10.74
C ALA A 57 3.95 10.20 11.00
N GLU A 58 3.16 9.65 10.07
CA GLU A 58 1.70 9.54 10.20
C GLU A 58 1.27 8.26 10.95
N ARG A 59 2.22 7.37 11.31
CA ARG A 59 1.88 6.15 12.03
C ARG A 59 1.60 6.43 13.50
N ILE A 60 0.50 5.86 13.98
CA ILE A 60 0.11 5.89 15.40
C ILE A 60 0.79 4.75 16.18
N MET A 61 1.26 3.71 15.49
CA MET A 61 1.91 2.53 16.09
C MET A 61 3.27 2.28 15.44
N ASP A 62 4.26 2.00 16.29
CA ASP A 62 5.61 1.61 15.86
C ASP A 62 5.63 0.15 15.35
N VAL A 63 6.56 -0.13 14.45
CA VAL A 63 6.79 -1.43 13.82
C VAL A 63 8.24 -1.82 14.06
N SER A 64 8.47 -2.87 14.84
CA SER A 64 9.80 -3.33 15.24
C SER A 64 10.32 -4.40 14.26
N ASP A 65 10.66 -4.01 13.03
CA ASP A 65 11.10 -4.92 11.96
C ASP A 65 12.50 -4.63 11.41
N ALA A 66 13.26 -3.74 12.07
CA ALA A 66 14.61 -3.31 11.68
C ALA A 66 14.74 -2.72 10.26
N LEU A 67 13.62 -2.47 9.57
CA LEU A 67 13.64 -1.86 8.24
C LEU A 67 13.80 -0.34 8.34
N PRO A 68 14.47 0.30 7.36
CA PRO A 68 14.59 1.75 7.29
C PRO A 68 13.24 2.46 7.35
N LYS A 69 13.13 3.52 8.16
CA LYS A 69 11.88 4.27 8.35
C LYS A 69 12.05 5.72 7.88
N TRP A 70 11.23 6.14 6.93
CA TRP A 70 11.24 7.49 6.37
C TRP A 70 10.02 8.28 6.86
N ALA A 71 10.24 9.50 7.36
CA ALA A 71 9.14 10.36 7.83
C ALA A 71 8.10 10.60 6.74
N GLY A 72 8.55 10.79 5.51
CA GLY A 72 7.75 10.95 4.29
C GLY A 72 8.18 9.95 3.21
N HIS A 73 8.38 10.44 1.98
CA HIS A 73 8.80 9.60 0.87
C HIS A 73 10.29 9.24 0.96
N LYS A 74 10.63 7.96 0.68
CA LYS A 74 12.02 7.47 0.62
C LYS A 74 12.89 8.36 -0.26
N GLY A 75 14.08 8.73 0.24
CA GLY A 75 15.07 9.54 -0.46
C GLY A 75 14.69 11.03 -0.63
N ARG A 76 13.54 11.46 -0.09
CA ARG A 76 13.06 12.86 -0.17
C ARG A 76 12.64 13.43 1.19
N SER A 77 12.69 12.64 2.25
CA SER A 77 12.39 13.05 3.62
C SER A 77 13.49 12.63 4.57
N THR A 78 13.42 13.07 5.83
CA THR A 78 14.29 12.58 6.90
C THR A 78 14.09 11.08 7.12
N GLN A 79 15.20 10.34 7.24
CA GLN A 79 15.21 8.96 7.72
C GLN A 79 15.24 8.99 9.26
N ILE A 80 14.27 8.33 9.89
CA ILE A 80 14.07 8.31 11.34
C ILE A 80 14.89 7.18 11.98
N VAL A 81 14.94 6.03 11.30
CA VAL A 81 15.70 4.82 11.68
C VAL A 81 16.31 4.20 10.44
#